data_AF-Q73W94-F1
#
_entry.id   AF-Q73W94-F1
#
_cell.length_a   1.000
_cell.length_b   1.000
_cell.length_c   1.000
_cell.angle_alpha   90.00
_cell.angle_beta   90.00
_cell.angle_gamma   90.00
#
_symmetry.space_group_name_H-M   'P 1'
#
loop_
_entity.id
_entity.type
_entity.pdbx_description
1 polymer ?
#
loop_
_entity_poly.entity_id
_entity_poly.type
_entity_poly.pdbx_seq_one_letter_code
_entity_poly.pdbx_strand_id
1 'polypeptide(L)'
;MTQNRNGPPIEVEGRAPHHRDRPSTSKVGSHATAYNRTTELTAPSAETPGTTNSRQVSWWETHQFIEALITQANTGPLPPAGTPAWSALADGDPRKLLALAVAGEHHVLRVETAQTAMAEASQAVSAAADWTRIGRRNRDHEDIHRQRPWLRRKAPRC
;
A
#
# COMPACT_ATOMS: atom_id res chain seq x y z
N MET A 1 9.80 56.32 0.58
CA MET A 1 9.48 56.67 -0.82
C MET A 1 10.36 55.80 -1.69
N THR A 2 9.94 54.88 -2.55
CA THR A 2 8.66 54.57 -3.17
C THR A 2 8.78 53.15 -3.73
N GLN A 3 7.72 52.35 -3.57
CA GLN A 3 7.53 51.02 -4.15
C GLN A 3 7.65 51.06 -5.68
N ASN A 4 8.07 49.96 -6.30
CA ASN A 4 7.67 49.67 -7.68
C ASN A 4 7.08 48.26 -7.79
N ARG A 5 5.75 48.22 -7.67
CA ARG A 5 4.85 47.12 -8.05
C ARG A 5 4.51 47.35 -9.51
N ASN A 6 4.71 46.37 -10.40
CA ASN A 6 4.04 46.35 -11.70
C ASN A 6 3.61 44.93 -12.04
N GLY A 7 2.37 44.62 -11.68
CA GLY A 7 1.50 43.66 -12.35
C GLY A 7 0.52 44.40 -13.29
N PRO A 8 -0.27 43.68 -14.10
CA PRO A 8 -0.46 43.91 -15.54
C PRO A 8 -1.78 44.64 -15.90
N PRO A 9 -2.03 44.99 -17.17
CA PRO A 9 -3.38 45.16 -17.66
C PRO A 9 -3.90 43.90 -18.36
N ILE A 10 -5.18 43.68 -18.12
CA ILE A 10 -6.02 42.56 -18.51
C ILE A 10 -6.76 43.03 -19.77
N GLU A 11 -6.68 42.29 -20.87
CA GLU A 11 -7.67 42.44 -21.95
C GLU A 11 -8.35 41.09 -22.20
N VAL A 12 -9.67 41.18 -22.17
CA VAL A 12 -10.66 40.11 -22.27
C VAL A 12 -11.22 40.12 -23.69
N GLU A 13 -11.67 38.95 -24.12
CA GLU A 13 -12.65 38.68 -25.19
C GLU A 13 -12.15 38.51 -26.64
N GLY A 14 -12.52 37.35 -27.22
CA GLY A 14 -12.64 37.23 -28.67
C GLY A 14 -12.38 35.86 -29.31
N ARG A 15 -13.32 34.92 -29.14
CA ARG A 15 -13.92 34.12 -30.25
C ARG A 15 -12.99 33.33 -31.21
N ALA A 16 -12.97 32.00 -31.06
CA ALA A 16 -12.65 31.05 -32.14
C ALA A 16 -13.63 31.21 -33.32
N PRO A 17 -13.24 30.92 -34.60
CA PRO A 17 -13.51 29.57 -35.15
C PRO A 17 -12.59 29.08 -36.30
N HIS A 18 -12.80 27.80 -36.68
CA HIS A 18 -12.35 27.09 -37.91
C HIS A 18 -10.94 26.48 -37.84
N HIS A 19 -10.74 25.16 -37.86
CA HIS A 19 -11.05 24.27 -38.97
C HIS A 19 -11.29 22.83 -38.47
N ARG A 20 -12.43 22.24 -38.82
CA ARG A 20 -12.68 20.78 -38.73
C ARG A 20 -12.39 20.23 -40.12
N ASP A 21 -11.34 19.43 -40.24
CA ASP A 21 -11.30 18.41 -41.29
C ASP A 21 -11.47 17.03 -40.66
N ARG A 22 -12.54 16.39 -41.12
CA ARG A 22 -12.92 15.01 -40.87
C ARG A 22 -12.60 14.26 -42.16
N PRO A 23 -12.06 13.04 -42.08
CA PRO A 23 -12.50 12.01 -42.99
C PRO A 23 -13.28 10.94 -42.26
N SER A 24 -14.32 10.52 -42.96
CA SER A 24 -15.39 9.64 -42.54
C SER A 24 -15.14 8.20 -43.03
N THR A 25 -15.86 7.28 -42.39
CA THR A 25 -16.22 5.91 -42.82
C THR A 25 -15.19 4.79 -42.64
N SER A 26 -15.51 3.86 -41.74
CA SER A 26 -15.64 2.44 -42.08
C SER A 26 -16.34 1.67 -40.95
N LYS A 27 -17.50 1.11 -41.31
CA LYS A 27 -18.33 0.06 -40.66
C LYS A 27 -17.90 -0.50 -39.30
N VAL A 28 -18.76 -0.29 -38.31
CA VAL A 28 -18.89 -1.12 -37.11
C VAL A 28 -19.47 -2.48 -37.55
N GLY A 29 -18.59 -3.48 -37.67
CA GLY A 29 -18.97 -4.88 -37.79
C GLY A 29 -19.15 -5.49 -36.41
N SER A 30 -20.40 -5.81 -36.06
CA SER A 30 -20.75 -6.71 -34.97
C SER A 30 -19.97 -8.02 -35.06
N HIS A 31 -19.20 -8.36 -34.02
CA HIS A 31 -18.84 -9.74 -33.73
C HIS A 31 -19.07 -10.01 -32.25
N ALA A 32 -20.29 -10.48 -31.96
CA ALA A 32 -20.47 -11.43 -30.88
C ALA A 32 -19.74 -12.71 -31.29
N THR A 33 -18.69 -13.09 -30.58
CA THR A 33 -18.09 -14.41 -30.68
C THR A 33 -17.64 -14.83 -29.29
N ALA A 34 -18.17 -15.98 -28.88
CA ALA A 34 -18.04 -16.59 -27.58
C ALA A 34 -16.57 -16.81 -27.19
N TYR A 35 -16.19 -16.40 -25.98
CA TYR A 35 -14.97 -16.87 -25.35
C TYR A 35 -15.21 -18.26 -24.76
N ASN A 36 -15.13 -19.28 -25.61
CA ASN A 36 -14.81 -20.64 -25.18
C ASN A 36 -13.45 -20.99 -25.80
N ARG A 37 -12.38 -20.83 -25.03
CA ARG A 37 -11.10 -21.48 -25.31
C ARG A 37 -10.42 -21.85 -23.99
N THR A 38 -10.63 -23.08 -23.59
CA THR A 38 -9.72 -23.84 -22.74
C THR A 38 -8.40 -23.96 -23.51
N THR A 39 -7.43 -23.11 -23.20
CA THR A 39 -6.02 -23.43 -23.44
C THR A 39 -5.47 -23.95 -22.13
N GLU A 40 -5.28 -25.27 -22.08
CA GLU A 40 -4.28 -25.90 -21.23
C GLU A 40 -2.98 -25.12 -21.38
N LEU A 41 -2.61 -24.37 -20.35
CA LEU A 41 -1.25 -23.89 -20.19
C LEU A 41 -0.58 -24.83 -19.20
N THR A 42 -0.02 -25.92 -19.71
CA THR A 42 1.03 -26.66 -19.02
C THR A 42 2.26 -25.73 -18.97
N ALA A 43 2.25 -24.80 -18.04
CA ALA A 43 3.48 -24.26 -17.49
C ALA A 43 3.98 -25.28 -16.47
N PRO A 44 5.27 -25.66 -16.45
CA PRO A 44 5.82 -26.17 -15.22
C PRO A 44 5.70 -25.04 -14.21
N SER A 45 4.68 -25.11 -13.35
CA SER A 45 4.63 -24.40 -12.09
C SER A 45 5.82 -24.88 -11.26
N ALA A 46 7.01 -24.36 -11.57
CA ALA A 46 8.00 -24.11 -10.55
C ALA A 46 7.44 -22.97 -9.68
N GLU A 47 6.35 -23.27 -8.98
CA GLU A 47 6.00 -22.58 -7.76
C GLU A 47 7.22 -22.81 -6.87
N THR A 48 8.12 -21.84 -6.84
CA THR A 48 8.86 -21.64 -5.60
C THR A 48 7.76 -21.31 -4.61
N PRO A 49 7.43 -22.18 -3.64
CA PRO A 49 6.48 -21.81 -2.62
C PRO A 49 7.06 -20.56 -1.97
N GLY A 50 6.46 -19.40 -2.27
CA GLY A 50 6.85 -18.14 -1.68
C GLY A 50 6.68 -18.32 -0.19
N THR A 51 7.79 -18.57 0.51
CA THR A 51 7.77 -18.84 1.94
C THR A 51 7.22 -17.59 2.59
N THR A 52 5.94 -17.64 2.96
CA THR A 52 5.25 -16.49 3.56
C THR A 52 5.73 -16.44 5.00
N ASN A 53 6.91 -15.88 5.19
CA ASN A 53 7.48 -15.66 6.50
C ASN A 53 6.64 -14.61 7.24
N SER A 54 6.47 -14.81 8.55
CA SER A 54 5.78 -13.82 9.39
C SER A 54 6.49 -12.46 9.28
N ARG A 55 5.69 -11.40 9.21
CA ARG A 55 6.16 -10.01 9.22
C ARG A 55 5.97 -9.34 10.59
N GLN A 56 5.58 -10.11 11.60
CA GLN A 56 5.40 -9.61 12.96
C GLN A 56 6.73 -9.12 13.52
N VAL A 57 6.66 -8.01 14.26
CA VAL A 57 7.80 -7.37 14.90
C VAL A 57 7.57 -7.41 16.41
N SER A 58 8.61 -7.74 17.17
CA SER A 58 8.59 -7.72 18.64
C SER A 58 9.55 -6.65 19.15
N TRP A 59 9.00 -5.60 19.76
CA TRP A 59 9.81 -4.56 20.40
C TRP A 59 10.51 -5.09 21.65
N TRP A 60 9.82 -5.87 22.49
CA TRP A 60 10.40 -6.33 23.76
C TRP A 60 11.67 -7.18 23.55
N GLU A 61 11.63 -8.12 22.61
CA GLU A 61 12.81 -8.94 22.27
C GLU A 61 13.93 -8.09 21.68
N THR A 62 13.59 -7.08 20.87
CA THR A 62 14.58 -6.15 20.31
C THR A 62 15.25 -5.32 21.40
N HIS A 63 14.46 -4.84 22.38
CA HIS A 63 14.94 -4.08 23.52
C HIS A 63 15.90 -4.91 24.39
N GLN A 64 15.51 -6.15 24.72
CA GLN A 64 16.36 -7.06 25.50
C GLN A 64 17.68 -7.36 24.77
N PHE A 65 17.64 -7.55 23.46
CA PHE A 65 18.85 -7.75 22.66
C PHE A 65 19.78 -6.54 22.73
N ILE A 66 19.25 -5.31 22.58
CA ILE A 66 20.06 -4.10 22.63
C ILE A 66 20.61 -3.84 24.04
N GLU A 67 19.83 -4.08 25.08
CA GLU A 67 20.30 -3.98 26.47
C GLU A 67 21.48 -4.93 26.75
N ALA A 68 21.39 -6.19 26.28
CA ALA A 68 22.47 -7.15 26.37
C ALA A 68 23.70 -6.70 25.57
N LEU A 69 23.50 -6.13 24.37
CA LEU A 69 24.58 -5.63 23.51
C LEU A 69 25.30 -4.44 24.15
N ILE A 70 24.58 -3.49 24.76
CA ILE A 70 25.16 -2.34 25.47
C ILE A 70 25.99 -2.82 26.66
N THR A 71 25.45 -3.77 27.43
CA THR A 71 26.14 -4.39 28.55
C THR A 71 27.43 -5.08 28.10
N GLN A 72 27.36 -5.85 27.00
CA GLN A 72 28.51 -6.55 26.44
C GLN A 72 29.58 -5.59 25.90
N ALA A 73 29.17 -4.52 25.22
CA ALA A 73 30.09 -3.53 24.68
C ALA A 73 30.86 -2.80 25.79
N ASN A 74 30.33 -2.78 27.01
CA ASN A 74 30.90 -2.11 28.19
C ASN A 74 31.34 -0.68 27.88
N THR A 75 30.61 -0.04 26.97
CA THR A 75 30.80 1.36 26.66
C THR A 75 30.11 2.15 27.75
N GLY A 76 30.77 3.16 28.31
CA GLY A 76 30.13 4.08 29.25
C GLY A 76 28.88 4.75 28.68
N PRO A 77 28.28 5.72 29.40
CA PRO A 77 27.00 6.33 29.02
C PRO A 77 26.92 6.72 27.54
N LEU A 78 25.87 6.26 26.86
CA LEU A 78 25.64 6.55 25.45
C LEU A 78 25.00 7.94 25.30
N PRO A 79 25.59 8.86 24.52
CA PRO A 79 24.91 10.10 24.18
C PRO A 79 23.71 9.80 23.27
N PRO A 80 22.56 10.49 23.42
CA PRO A 80 21.43 10.29 22.54
C PRO A 80 21.81 10.56 21.08
N ALA A 81 21.35 9.70 20.16
CA ALA A 81 21.67 9.80 18.74
C ALA A 81 21.27 11.17 18.16
N GLY A 82 22.15 11.73 17.33
CA GLY A 82 21.94 13.03 16.68
C GLY A 82 22.19 14.27 17.55
N THR A 83 22.51 14.10 18.84
CA THR A 83 22.94 15.22 19.69
C THR A 83 24.35 15.70 19.31
N PRO A 84 24.74 16.95 19.64
CA PRO A 84 26.11 17.42 19.40
C PRO A 84 27.18 16.53 20.04
N ALA A 85 26.91 15.98 21.23
CA ALA A 85 27.81 15.04 21.90
C ALA A 85 27.98 13.73 21.11
N TRP A 86 26.91 13.24 20.47
CA TRP A 86 26.97 12.10 19.56
C TRP A 86 27.69 12.43 18.25
N SER A 87 27.46 13.61 17.67
CA SER A 87 28.13 14.05 16.44
C SER A 87 29.63 14.22 16.63
N ALA A 88 30.08 14.59 17.83
CA ALA A 88 31.49 14.71 18.19
C ALA A 88 32.21 13.36 18.35
N LEU A 89 31.48 12.23 18.43
CA LEU A 89 32.10 10.91 18.48
C LEU A 89 32.77 10.57 17.15
N ALA A 90 33.92 9.89 17.22
CA ALA A 90 34.59 9.34 16.05
C ALA A 90 33.71 8.31 15.32
N ASP A 91 33.85 8.21 14.01
CA ASP A 91 33.02 7.30 13.20
C ASP A 91 33.25 5.81 13.52
N GLY A 92 34.45 5.47 14.03
CA GLY A 92 34.77 4.12 14.52
C GLY A 92 34.40 3.87 15.98
N ASP A 93 33.84 4.84 16.70
CA ASP A 93 33.42 4.65 18.09
C ASP A 93 32.14 3.79 18.14
N PRO A 94 32.15 2.60 18.78
CA PRO A 94 30.99 1.72 18.84
C PRO A 94 29.77 2.40 19.49
N ARG A 95 29.98 3.37 20.38
CA ARG A 95 28.90 4.14 21.01
C ARG A 95 28.03 4.88 19.99
N LYS A 96 28.62 5.27 18.86
CA LYS A 96 27.92 6.00 17.81
C LYS A 96 26.83 5.13 17.15
N LEU A 97 27.17 3.87 16.86
CA LEU A 97 26.22 2.89 16.32
C LEU A 97 25.23 2.39 17.39
N LEU A 98 25.70 2.15 18.62
CA LEU A 98 24.82 1.71 19.71
C LEU A 98 23.75 2.75 20.02
N ALA A 99 24.10 4.04 20.06
CA ALA A 99 23.14 5.12 20.24
C ALA A 99 22.07 5.14 19.13
N LEU A 100 22.43 4.82 17.88
CA LEU A 100 21.47 4.70 16.78
C LEU A 100 20.58 3.47 16.93
N ALA A 101 21.12 2.34 17.39
CA ALA A 101 20.34 1.13 17.64
C ALA A 101 19.27 1.37 18.70
N VAL A 102 19.64 2.00 19.82
CA VAL A 102 18.70 2.42 20.88
C VAL A 102 17.62 3.35 20.34
N ALA A 103 18.00 4.36 19.55
CA ALA A 103 17.02 5.25 18.93
C ALA A 103 16.10 4.52 17.93
N GLY A 104 16.62 3.48 17.27
CA GLY A 104 15.90 2.63 16.32
C GLY A 104 14.80 1.79 16.97
N GLU A 105 14.91 1.43 18.26
CA GLU A 105 13.87 0.69 18.99
C GLU A 105 12.51 1.39 18.95
N HIS A 106 12.49 2.72 18.94
CA HIS A 106 11.26 3.49 18.84
C HIS A 106 10.50 3.22 17.53
N HIS A 107 11.21 2.92 16.43
CA HIS A 107 10.57 2.53 15.17
C HIS A 107 9.94 1.13 15.30
N VAL A 108 10.65 0.19 15.91
CA VAL A 108 10.18 -1.18 16.16
C VAL A 108 8.90 -1.16 16.99
N LEU A 109 8.88 -0.40 18.09
CA LEU A 109 7.69 -0.18 18.92
C LEU A 109 6.51 0.40 18.13
N ARG A 110 6.77 1.39 17.27
CA ARG A 110 5.75 1.99 16.41
C ARG A 110 5.16 0.98 15.44
N VAL A 111 5.99 0.13 14.84
CA VAL A 111 5.56 -0.91 13.91
C VAL A 111 4.70 -1.94 14.62
N GLU A 112 5.15 -2.47 15.77
CA GLU A 112 4.37 -3.44 16.56
C GLU A 112 3.02 -2.84 16.98
N THR A 113 3.00 -1.60 17.49
CA THR A 113 1.75 -0.91 17.85
C THR A 113 0.80 -0.78 16.66
N ALA A 114 1.32 -0.44 15.48
CA ALA A 114 0.52 -0.37 14.26
C ALA A 114 0.00 -1.76 13.82
N GLN A 115 0.79 -2.82 14.00
CA GLN A 115 0.36 -4.19 13.71
C GLN A 115 -0.77 -4.63 14.64
N THR A 116 -0.67 -4.33 15.93
CA THR A 116 -1.74 -4.59 16.91
C THR A 116 -3.02 -3.85 16.52
N ALA A 117 -2.94 -2.56 16.21
CA ALA A 117 -4.11 -1.79 15.77
C ALA A 117 -4.74 -2.33 14.47
N MET A 118 -3.92 -2.75 13.50
CA MET A 118 -4.42 -3.37 12.27
C MET A 118 -5.09 -4.73 12.54
N ALA A 119 -4.54 -5.53 13.45
CA ALA A 119 -5.13 -6.81 13.84
C ALA A 119 -6.49 -6.59 14.51
N GLU A 120 -6.59 -5.66 15.45
CA GLU A 120 -7.85 -5.27 16.11
C GLU A 120 -8.89 -4.78 15.10
N ALA A 121 -8.49 -3.90 14.17
CA ALA A 121 -9.38 -3.43 13.11
C ALA A 121 -9.86 -4.59 12.21
N SER A 122 -8.97 -5.53 11.88
CA SER A 122 -9.32 -6.71 11.06
C SER A 122 -10.29 -7.63 11.78
N GLN A 123 -10.11 -7.82 13.09
CA GLN A 123 -11.04 -8.57 13.94
C GLN A 123 -12.40 -7.86 14.01
N ALA A 124 -12.43 -6.53 14.19
CA ALA A 124 -13.66 -5.76 14.22
C ALA A 124 -14.44 -5.87 12.90
N VAL A 125 -13.77 -5.76 11.75
CA VAL A 125 -14.39 -5.97 10.42
C VAL A 125 -14.93 -7.40 10.31
N SER A 126 -14.15 -8.39 10.73
CA SER A 126 -14.56 -9.80 10.71
C SER A 126 -15.78 -10.06 11.59
N ALA A 127 -15.91 -9.36 12.72
CA ALA A 127 -17.04 -9.46 13.64
C ALA A 127 -18.26 -8.62 13.22
N ALA A 128 -18.07 -7.59 12.37
CA ALA A 128 -19.13 -6.64 12.02
C ALA A 128 -20.29 -7.24 11.22
N ALA A 129 -20.10 -8.40 10.58
CA ALA A 129 -21.15 -9.06 9.80
C ALA A 129 -20.97 -10.58 9.76
N ASP A 130 -22.06 -11.30 9.50
CA ASP A 130 -22.00 -12.71 9.14
C ASP A 130 -21.49 -12.86 7.69
N TRP A 131 -20.18 -12.81 7.53
CA TRP A 131 -19.49 -12.96 6.26
C TRP A 131 -19.76 -14.31 5.60
N THR A 132 -20.06 -15.36 6.39
CA THR A 132 -20.41 -16.67 5.86
C THR A 132 -21.76 -16.63 5.16
N ARG A 133 -22.76 -15.98 5.78
CA ARG A 133 -24.09 -15.78 5.16
C ARG A 133 -24.00 -14.87 3.94
N ILE A 134 -23.22 -13.80 3.99
CA ILE A 134 -22.99 -12.92 2.82
C ILE A 134 -22.35 -13.73 1.68
N GLY A 135 -21.32 -14.52 1.98
CA GLY A 135 -20.67 -15.39 1.01
C GLY A 135 -21.61 -16.43 0.40
N ARG A 136 -22.46 -17.08 1.22
CA ARG A 136 -23.51 -17.99 0.73
C ARG A 136 -24.46 -17.29 -0.24
N ARG A 137 -25.01 -16.14 0.15
CA ARG A 137 -25.91 -15.36 -0.71
C ARG A 137 -25.28 -15.00 -2.06
N ASN A 138 -24.01 -14.59 -2.06
CA ASN A 138 -23.30 -14.26 -3.29
C ASN A 138 -23.15 -15.49 -4.20
N ARG A 139 -22.79 -16.64 -3.63
CA ARG A 139 -22.74 -17.92 -4.37
C ARG A 139 -24.11 -18.33 -4.91
N ASP A 140 -25.16 -18.24 -4.09
CA ASP A 140 -26.53 -18.59 -4.50
C ASP A 140 -26.98 -17.70 -5.68
N HIS A 141 -26.67 -16.41 -5.63
CA HIS A 141 -26.93 -15.48 -6.73
C HIS A 141 -26.18 -15.88 -8.02
N GLU A 142 -24.91 -16.27 -7.92
CA GLU A 142 -24.13 -16.76 -9.06
C GLU A 142 -24.68 -18.07 -9.62
N ASP A 143 -25.07 -19.00 -8.76
CA ASP A 143 -25.68 -20.27 -9.16
C ASP A 143 -27.01 -20.08 -9.88
N ILE A 144 -27.86 -19.14 -9.43
CA ILE A 144 -29.09 -18.79 -10.14
C ILE A 144 -28.78 -18.33 -11.57
N HIS A 145 -27.76 -17.49 -11.76
CA HIS A 145 -27.36 -17.02 -13.10
C HIS A 145 -26.72 -18.14 -13.94
N ARG A 146 -25.97 -19.05 -13.30
CA ARG A 146 -25.38 -20.22 -13.96
C ARG A 146 -26.44 -21.20 -14.45
N GLN A 147 -27.43 -21.50 -13.61
CA GLN A 147 -28.53 -22.41 -13.93
C GLN A 147 -29.54 -21.79 -14.91
N ARG A 148 -29.66 -20.45 -14.92
CA ARG A 148 -30.63 -19.73 -15.76
C ARG A 148 -29.94 -18.64 -16.57
N PRO A 149 -29.13 -19.00 -17.60
CA PRO A 149 -28.32 -18.05 -18.36
C PRO A 149 -29.14 -16.95 -19.07
N TRP A 150 -30.43 -17.19 -19.32
CA TRP A 150 -31.34 -16.24 -19.95
C TRP A 150 -31.81 -15.11 -19.02
N LEU A 151 -31.57 -15.22 -17.70
CA LEU A 151 -31.86 -14.14 -16.75
C LEU A 151 -30.87 -12.98 -16.94
N ARG A 152 -31.33 -11.89 -17.56
CA ARG A 152 -30.53 -10.69 -17.79
C ARG A 152 -30.30 -9.93 -16.48
N ARG A 153 -29.02 -9.63 -16.18
CA ARG A 153 -28.68 -8.64 -15.15
C ARG A 153 -29.13 -7.27 -15.62
N LYS A 154 -29.84 -6.51 -14.77
CA LYS A 154 -30.04 -5.08 -15.03
C LYS A 154 -28.69 -4.40 -14.89
N ALA A 155 -28.29 -3.65 -15.91
CA ALA A 155 -27.09 -2.83 -15.82
C ALA A 155 -27.25 -1.83 -14.65
N PRO A 156 -26.20 -1.59 -13.85
CA PRO A 156 -26.24 -0.54 -12.84
C PRO A 156 -26.53 0.79 -13.54
N ARG A 157 -27.52 1.54 -13.04
CA ARG A 157 -27.76 2.89 -13.54
C ARG A 157 -26.64 3.79 -13.01
N CYS A 158 -25.92 4.42 -13.94
CA CYS A 158 -24.94 5.45 -13.66
C CYS A 158 -25.61 6.70 -13.07
#